data_AF-A0A963ATK8-F1
#
_entry.id   AF-A0A963ATK8-F1
#
_cell.length_a   1.000
_cell.length_b   1.000
_cell.length_c   1.000
_cell.angle_alpha   90.00
_cell.angle_beta   90.00
_cell.angle_gamma   90.00
#
_symmetry.space_group_name_H-M   'P 1'
#
loop_
_entity.id
_entity.type
_entity.pdbx_description
1 polymer ?
#
loop_
_entity_poly.entity_id
_entity_poly.type
_entity_poly.pdbx_seq_one_letter_code
_entity_poly.pdbx_strand_id
1 'polypeptide(L)'
;MAAISACRCAAGHSGSGRVVVAAAADSGHRAVAAHPAQGRAGGLREPGTWRAAGRPRPARDADGAARVKRVDPPLIGFAAASGTGKTTLLEGVLGALVDAGLRCAVIKATHHDFEIDRPGKDSHRLRGAGAAAVLLTGPTRMALIETRTAEPSLDEAIERVMPGVPDLILVEGFRDAPIDKIEVYRAAMGRPPRFTADPHIVAIATDIELDSGGLPRLDLNRPETVAAFIRRHCGR
;
A
#
# COMPACT_ATOMS: atom_id res chain seq x y z
N MET A 1 19.86 -23.83 -47.02
CA MET A 1 18.88 -23.45 -48.07
C MET A 1 17.54 -23.37 -47.37
N ALA A 2 16.81 -22.27 -47.25
CA ALA A 2 16.69 -20.99 -47.93
C ALA A 2 16.01 -20.01 -46.93
N ALA A 3 15.90 -18.70 -47.07
CA ALA A 3 16.63 -17.65 -47.75
C ALA A 3 16.24 -16.37 -46.97
N ILE A 4 17.21 -15.48 -46.76
CA ILE A 4 17.02 -14.15 -46.20
C ILE A 4 16.35 -13.28 -47.26
N SER A 5 15.22 -12.64 -46.95
CA SER A 5 14.64 -11.58 -47.77
C SER A 5 14.64 -10.27 -46.98
N ALA A 6 15.57 -9.39 -47.36
CA ALA A 6 15.60 -8.01 -46.93
C ALA A 6 14.58 -7.21 -47.75
N CYS A 7 13.83 -6.32 -47.10
CA CYS A 7 13.19 -5.21 -47.79
C CYS A 7 13.61 -3.91 -47.13
N ARG A 8 14.30 -3.07 -47.90
CA ARG A 8 14.72 -1.72 -47.56
C ARG A 8 13.94 -0.73 -48.40
N CYS A 9 13.73 0.44 -47.79
CA CYS A 9 13.46 1.76 -48.38
C CYS A 9 12.05 2.04 -48.92
N ALA A 10 11.37 3.03 -48.33
CA ALA A 10 11.37 4.39 -48.89
C ALA A 10 10.69 5.38 -47.93
N ALA A 11 11.35 6.52 -47.71
CA ALA A 11 10.74 7.72 -47.16
C ALA A 11 10.00 8.48 -48.27
N GLY A 12 8.84 9.06 -47.97
CA GLY A 12 8.03 9.83 -48.91
C GLY A 12 7.04 10.76 -48.21
N HIS A 13 7.48 12.00 -48.00
CA HIS A 13 6.81 13.30 -48.02
C HIS A 13 5.28 13.43 -47.80
N SER A 14 4.97 14.37 -46.89
CA SER A 14 3.98 15.46 -46.97
C SER A 14 2.52 15.16 -47.34
N GLY A 15 1.61 15.53 -46.44
CA GLY A 15 0.22 15.77 -46.81
C GLY A 15 -0.67 15.93 -45.59
N SER A 16 -1.20 17.13 -45.38
CA SER A 16 -2.28 17.39 -44.43
C SER A 16 -3.46 16.49 -44.74
N GLY A 17 -3.90 15.69 -43.76
CA GLY A 17 -5.10 14.87 -43.90
C GLY A 17 -5.65 14.55 -42.53
N ARG A 18 -6.79 15.18 -42.19
CA ARG A 18 -7.68 14.75 -41.11
C ARG A 18 -7.97 13.26 -41.31
N VAL A 19 -7.48 12.41 -40.41
CA VAL A 19 -7.99 11.04 -40.29
C VAL A 19 -9.22 11.09 -39.39
N VAL A 20 -10.39 11.09 -40.03
CA VAL A 20 -11.66 10.76 -39.38
C VAL A 20 -11.67 9.24 -39.25
N VAL A 21 -11.54 8.71 -38.04
CA VAL A 21 -11.79 7.29 -37.78
C VAL A 21 -13.28 7.12 -37.53
N ALA A 22 -13.94 6.44 -38.46
CA ALA A 22 -15.34 6.06 -38.41
C ALA A 22 -15.63 5.16 -37.20
N ALA A 23 -16.74 5.45 -36.51
CA ALA A 23 -17.34 4.57 -35.54
C ALA A 23 -17.98 3.38 -36.27
N ALA A 24 -17.53 2.16 -35.97
CA ALA A 24 -18.24 0.95 -36.33
C ALA A 24 -19.09 0.54 -35.12
N ALA A 25 -20.40 0.44 -35.34
CA ALA A 25 -21.38 -0.01 -34.36
C ALA A 25 -21.54 -1.53 -34.39
N ASP A 26 -21.80 -2.05 -33.20
CA ASP A 26 -22.58 -3.23 -32.84
C ASP A 26 -22.01 -4.65 -33.03
N SER A 27 -21.72 -5.29 -31.90
CA SER A 27 -22.20 -6.66 -31.65
C SER A 27 -22.62 -6.77 -30.18
N GLY A 28 -23.90 -7.06 -29.98
CA GLY A 28 -24.61 -6.91 -28.71
C GLY A 28 -24.23 -7.93 -27.64
N HIS A 29 -24.14 -7.44 -26.41
CA HIS A 29 -24.43 -8.21 -25.19
C HIS A 29 -25.36 -7.37 -24.30
N ARG A 30 -26.51 -7.96 -23.93
CA ARG A 30 -27.53 -7.35 -23.07
C ARG A 30 -26.91 -7.01 -21.71
N ALA A 31 -26.86 -5.72 -21.38
CA ALA A 31 -26.60 -5.25 -20.03
C ALA A 31 -27.81 -5.57 -19.13
N VAL A 32 -27.58 -6.29 -18.04
CA VAL A 32 -28.56 -6.47 -16.97
C VAL A 32 -28.58 -5.17 -16.15
N ALA A 33 -29.73 -4.52 -16.09
CA ALA A 33 -29.93 -3.28 -15.33
C ALA A 33 -29.87 -3.56 -13.81
N ALA A 34 -28.94 -2.91 -13.11
CA ALA A 34 -28.95 -2.86 -11.66
C ALA A 34 -29.84 -1.71 -11.18
N HIS A 35 -30.83 -2.03 -10.35
CA HIS A 35 -31.71 -1.08 -9.66
C HIS A 35 -30.89 -0.19 -8.70
N PRO A 36 -31.09 1.14 -8.65
CA PRO A 36 -30.43 1.98 -7.67
C PRO A 36 -31.09 1.81 -6.31
N ALA A 37 -30.37 1.21 -5.36
CA ALA A 37 -30.71 1.25 -3.95
C ALA A 37 -30.43 2.68 -3.44
N GLN A 38 -31.50 3.41 -3.14
CA GLN A 38 -31.45 4.70 -2.49
C GLN A 38 -31.10 4.50 -1.01
N GLY A 39 -29.84 4.74 -0.65
CA GLY A 39 -29.33 4.75 0.71
C GLY A 39 -28.51 6.03 0.94
N ARG A 40 -28.85 6.78 1.99
CA ARG A 40 -28.33 8.11 2.31
C ARG A 40 -26.80 8.16 2.33
N ALA A 41 -26.23 9.07 1.52
CA ALA A 41 -24.80 9.36 1.49
C ALA A 41 -24.34 10.03 2.80
N GLY A 42 -23.78 9.24 3.71
CA GLY A 42 -22.76 9.74 4.63
C GLY A 42 -21.47 9.92 3.82
N GLY A 43 -21.04 11.16 3.60
CA GLY A 43 -19.92 11.50 2.74
C GLY A 43 -18.63 10.78 3.15
N LEU A 44 -18.13 9.89 2.28
CA LEU A 44 -16.78 9.37 2.37
C LEU A 44 -15.81 10.54 2.19
N ARG A 45 -14.90 10.74 3.16
CA ARG A 45 -13.79 11.70 3.02
C ARG A 45 -12.96 11.34 1.79
N GLU A 46 -12.56 12.35 1.01
CA GLU A 46 -11.61 12.19 -0.10
C GLU A 46 -10.32 11.50 0.41
N PRO A 47 -9.90 10.35 -0.17
CA PRO A 47 -8.72 9.66 0.31
C PRO A 47 -7.45 10.48 0.06
N GLY A 48 -6.88 11.01 1.15
CA GLY A 48 -5.43 11.23 1.28
C GLY A 48 -4.78 12.34 0.46
N THR A 49 -5.42 13.50 0.26
CA THR A 49 -4.64 14.69 -0.08
C THR A 49 -3.87 15.12 1.17
N TRP A 50 -2.58 14.82 1.23
CA TRP A 50 -1.68 15.47 2.17
C TRP A 50 -1.76 16.98 1.89
N ARG A 51 -2.55 17.74 2.65
CA ARG A 51 -2.35 19.19 2.65
C ARG A 51 -0.94 19.36 3.19
N ALA A 52 -0.08 19.96 2.37
CA ALA A 52 1.23 20.45 2.76
C ALA A 52 1.10 21.59 3.78
N ALA A 53 0.37 21.37 4.87
CA ALA A 53 0.34 22.26 6.01
C ALA A 53 1.70 22.11 6.70
N GLY A 54 2.59 23.02 6.30
CA GLY A 54 3.97 23.24 6.72
C GLY A 54 4.45 22.49 7.95
N ARG A 55 5.24 21.44 7.71
CA ARG A 55 6.44 21.25 8.52
C ARG A 55 7.49 22.21 7.95
N PRO A 56 8.18 23.02 8.77
CA PRO A 56 9.29 23.84 8.28
C PRO A 56 10.27 22.94 7.52
N ARG A 57 10.76 23.41 6.36
CA ARG A 57 11.97 22.81 5.79
C ARG A 57 13.03 22.85 6.88
N PRO A 58 13.73 21.74 7.15
CA PRO A 58 14.76 21.75 8.18
C PRO A 58 15.78 22.85 7.87
N ALA A 59 16.19 23.55 8.93
CA ALA A 59 17.26 24.54 8.82
C ALA A 59 18.47 23.86 8.17
N ARG A 60 19.02 24.52 7.15
CA ARG A 60 20.25 24.09 6.49
C ARG A 60 21.42 24.50 7.38
N ASP A 61 22.41 23.63 7.52
CA ASP A 61 23.69 24.02 8.11
C ASP A 61 24.46 24.95 7.16
N ALA A 62 25.62 25.44 7.61
CA ALA A 62 26.47 26.36 6.85
C ALA A 62 26.93 25.79 5.49
N ASP A 63 26.85 24.47 5.30
CA ASP A 63 27.22 23.75 4.08
C ASP A 63 26.00 23.43 3.18
N GLY A 64 24.80 23.86 3.56
CA GLY A 64 23.57 23.69 2.76
C GLY A 64 22.92 22.31 2.89
N ALA A 65 23.43 21.42 3.74
CA ALA A 65 22.92 20.08 3.93
C ALA A 65 21.84 20.05 5.03
N ALA A 66 20.66 19.52 4.71
CA ALA A 66 19.64 19.26 5.71
C ALA A 66 19.99 18.01 6.51
N ARG A 67 20.72 18.14 7.62
CA ARG A 67 20.88 17.03 8.58
C ARG A 67 19.92 17.18 9.74
N VAL A 68 18.64 16.92 9.50
CA VAL A 68 17.75 16.46 10.58
C VAL A 68 18.34 15.14 11.05
N LYS A 69 18.55 14.97 12.36
CA LYS A 69 18.79 13.66 12.93
C LYS A 69 17.57 12.80 12.57
N ARG A 70 17.65 12.05 11.48
CA ARG A 70 16.59 11.18 10.99
C ARG A 70 16.50 10.06 12.02
N VAL A 71 15.63 10.24 13.01
CA VAL A 71 15.14 9.12 13.79
C VAL A 71 14.25 8.38 12.80
N ASP A 72 14.64 7.17 12.41
CA ASP A 72 13.80 6.37 11.55
C ASP A 72 12.41 6.26 12.20
N PRO A 73 11.33 6.45 11.42
CA PRO A 73 10.00 6.38 11.97
C PRO A 73 9.81 4.99 12.63
N PRO A 74 9.20 4.93 13.82
CA PRO A 74 8.85 3.67 14.42
C PRO A 74 7.96 2.91 13.45
N LEU A 75 8.04 1.59 13.54
CA LEU A 75 7.27 0.69 12.73
C LEU A 75 6.60 -0.32 13.63
N ILE A 76 5.39 -0.74 13.25
CA ILE A 76 4.65 -1.78 13.95
C ILE A 76 3.94 -2.68 12.95
N GLY A 77 4.11 -3.98 13.14
CA GLY A 77 3.51 -5.00 12.28
C GLY A 77 2.14 -5.46 12.76
N PHE A 78 1.36 -6.03 11.84
CA PHE A 78 0.11 -6.72 12.13
C PHE A 78 0.23 -8.18 11.70
N ALA A 79 0.35 -9.07 12.68
CA ALA A 79 0.42 -10.51 12.48
C ALA A 79 -1.00 -11.09 12.50
N ALA A 80 -1.48 -11.59 11.36
CA ALA A 80 -2.75 -12.30 11.31
C ALA A 80 -2.72 -13.38 10.24
N ALA A 81 -3.50 -14.43 10.48
CA ALA A 81 -3.85 -15.36 9.43
C ALA A 81 -4.83 -14.71 8.43
N SER A 82 -4.91 -15.27 7.22
CA SER A 82 -5.87 -14.82 6.21
C SER A 82 -7.31 -14.99 6.72
N GLY A 83 -8.21 -14.08 6.33
CA GLY A 83 -9.63 -14.15 6.72
C GLY A 83 -9.99 -13.63 8.11
N THR A 84 -9.03 -13.08 8.87
CA THR A 84 -9.24 -12.57 10.25
C THR A 84 -9.90 -11.19 10.35
N GLY A 85 -10.16 -10.52 9.23
CA GLY A 85 -10.61 -9.11 9.21
C GLY A 85 -9.49 -8.10 9.47
N LYS A 86 -8.22 -8.50 9.36
CA LYS A 86 -7.04 -7.63 9.54
C LYS A 86 -7.11 -6.34 8.72
N THR A 87 -7.54 -6.41 7.46
CA THR A 87 -7.65 -5.21 6.62
C THR A 87 -8.66 -4.21 7.20
N THR A 88 -9.82 -4.69 7.67
CA THR A 88 -10.84 -3.84 8.29
C THR A 88 -10.33 -3.17 9.57
N LEU A 89 -9.60 -3.92 10.41
CA LEU A 89 -8.95 -3.34 11.59
C LEU A 89 -7.92 -2.26 11.18
N LEU A 90 -7.04 -2.59 10.22
CA LEU A 90 -5.99 -1.69 9.74
C LEU A 90 -6.56 -0.39 9.17
N GLU A 91 -7.65 -0.45 8.42
CA GLU A 91 -8.35 0.73 7.90
C GLU A 91 -8.84 1.63 9.03
N GLY A 92 -9.50 1.06 10.04
CA GLY A 92 -9.98 1.80 11.21
C GLY A 92 -8.83 2.40 12.03
N VAL A 93 -7.76 1.63 12.27
CA VAL A 93 -6.57 2.09 12.99
C VAL A 93 -5.89 3.22 12.24
N LEU A 94 -5.70 3.07 10.92
CA LEU A 94 -5.10 4.10 10.08
C LEU A 94 -5.92 5.39 10.11
N GLY A 95 -7.26 5.29 10.03
CA GLY A 95 -8.15 6.43 10.19
C GLY A 95 -7.95 7.16 11.52
N ALA A 96 -7.94 6.42 12.63
CA ALA A 96 -7.74 6.99 13.97
C ALA A 96 -6.34 7.63 14.15
N LEU A 97 -5.29 7.05 13.58
CA LEU A 97 -3.93 7.61 13.61
C LEU A 97 -3.84 8.90 12.78
N VAL A 98 -4.46 8.94 11.61
CA VAL A 98 -4.52 10.13 10.75
C VAL A 98 -5.34 11.24 11.39
N ASP A 99 -6.48 10.92 12.02
CA ASP A 99 -7.28 11.89 12.76
C ASP A 99 -6.53 12.44 13.99
N ALA A 100 -5.58 11.67 14.54
CA ALA A 100 -4.62 12.14 15.56
C ALA A 100 -3.44 12.95 14.99
N GLY A 101 -3.42 13.24 13.68
CA GLY A 101 -2.43 14.10 13.03
C GLY A 101 -1.16 13.39 12.56
N LEU A 102 -1.11 12.05 12.61
CA LEU A 102 0.06 11.29 12.15
C LEU A 102 0.04 11.08 10.65
N ARG A 103 1.21 11.22 10.02
CA ARG A 103 1.44 10.79 8.65
C ARG A 103 1.89 9.35 8.63
N CYS A 104 0.98 8.43 8.34
CA CYS A 104 1.31 7.01 8.29
C CYS A 104 1.70 6.57 6.88
N ALA A 105 2.72 5.71 6.79
CA ALA A 105 2.93 4.85 5.63
C ALA A 105 2.46 3.43 5.94
N VAL A 106 2.03 2.70 4.91
CA VAL A 106 1.64 1.29 5.04
C VAL A 106 2.45 0.46 4.06
N ILE A 107 3.13 -0.57 4.57
CA ILE A 107 3.81 -1.59 3.77
C ILE A 107 2.95 -2.85 3.83
N LYS A 108 2.39 -3.25 2.69
CA LYS A 108 1.58 -4.47 2.58
C LYS A 108 2.30 -5.47 1.68
N ALA A 109 2.72 -6.60 2.23
CA ALA A 109 3.28 -7.70 1.46
C ALA A 109 2.19 -8.72 1.09
N THR A 110 2.25 -9.22 -0.14
CA THR A 110 1.43 -10.31 -0.67
C THR A 110 2.35 -11.44 -1.12
N HIS A 111 1.93 -12.70 -0.93
CA HIS A 111 2.65 -13.88 -1.42
C HIS A 111 2.22 -14.29 -2.84
N HIS A 112 1.39 -13.48 -3.49
CA HIS A 112 0.95 -13.66 -4.85
C HIS A 112 1.39 -12.47 -5.69
N ASP A 113 1.77 -12.75 -6.94
CA ASP A 113 2.00 -11.71 -7.93
C ASP A 113 0.76 -10.83 -8.09
N PHE A 114 0.97 -9.56 -8.37
CA PHE A 114 -0.11 -8.59 -8.46
C PHE A 114 0.13 -7.58 -9.57
N GLU A 115 -0.95 -7.26 -10.28
CA GLU A 115 -0.94 -6.29 -11.36
C GLU A 115 -1.69 -5.03 -10.93
N ILE A 116 -0.98 -3.92 -10.81
CA ILE A 116 -1.58 -2.61 -10.48
C ILE A 116 -2.26 -2.01 -11.72
N ASP A 117 -1.71 -2.25 -12.90
CA ASP A 117 -2.23 -1.74 -14.15
C ASP A 117 -2.84 -2.84 -15.02
N ARG A 118 -3.79 -2.47 -15.88
CA ARG A 118 -4.46 -3.45 -16.75
C ARG A 118 -3.54 -3.88 -17.89
N PRO A 119 -3.54 -5.17 -18.27
CA PRO A 119 -2.88 -5.62 -19.48
C PRO A 119 -3.25 -4.78 -20.71
N GLY A 120 -2.25 -4.43 -21.51
CA GLY A 120 -2.42 -3.64 -22.74
C GLY A 120 -2.27 -2.12 -22.59
N LYS A 121 -2.26 -1.58 -21.36
CA LYS A 121 -1.91 -0.17 -21.14
C LYS A 121 -0.41 0.08 -21.31
N ASP A 122 -0.05 1.34 -21.55
CA ASP A 122 1.34 1.73 -21.85
C ASP A 122 2.30 1.36 -20.71
N SER A 123 1.94 1.60 -19.45
CA SER A 123 2.77 1.21 -18.30
C SER A 123 3.00 -0.30 -18.20
N HIS A 124 1.99 -1.11 -18.51
CA HIS A 124 2.14 -2.56 -18.59
C HIS A 124 3.04 -2.98 -19.76
N ARG A 125 2.85 -2.38 -20.94
CA ARG A 125 3.66 -2.69 -22.14
C ARG A 125 5.13 -2.31 -21.94
N LEU A 126 5.42 -1.18 -21.29
CA LEU A 126 6.77 -0.73 -20.98
C LEU A 126 7.49 -1.69 -20.01
N ARG A 127 6.79 -2.20 -18.98
CA ARG A 127 7.34 -3.25 -18.10
C ARG A 127 7.62 -4.54 -18.88
N GLY A 128 6.66 -5.00 -19.67
CA GLY A 128 6.81 -6.20 -20.51
C GLY A 128 7.94 -6.09 -21.54
N ALA A 129 8.30 -4.86 -21.94
CA ALA A 129 9.45 -4.60 -22.81
C ALA A 129 10.81 -4.62 -22.07
N GLY A 130 10.83 -4.82 -20.74
CA GLY A 130 12.04 -4.96 -19.94
C GLY A 130 12.42 -3.72 -19.12
N ALA A 131 11.52 -2.77 -18.91
CA ALA A 131 11.79 -1.67 -18.00
C ALA A 131 12.02 -2.19 -16.57
N ALA A 132 13.18 -1.87 -15.99
CA ALA A 132 13.51 -2.21 -14.60
C ALA A 132 12.54 -1.57 -13.61
N ALA A 133 12.07 -0.36 -13.92
CA ALA A 133 11.01 0.33 -13.21
C ALA A 133 10.18 1.21 -14.13
N VAL A 134 8.91 1.41 -13.79
CA VAL A 134 8.00 2.37 -14.43
C VAL A 134 7.41 3.26 -13.34
N LEU A 135 7.59 4.58 -13.47
CA LEU A 135 7.00 5.58 -12.59
C LEU A 135 5.85 6.30 -13.29
N LEU A 136 4.63 6.06 -12.83
CA LEU A 136 3.45 6.82 -13.21
C LEU A 136 3.37 8.06 -12.35
N THR A 137 3.23 9.23 -12.98
CA THR A 137 3.06 10.51 -12.28
C THR A 137 1.76 11.17 -12.70
N GLY A 138 1.05 11.73 -11.73
CA GLY A 138 -0.14 12.54 -11.94
C GLY A 138 -0.18 13.72 -10.96
N PRO A 139 -1.18 14.61 -11.07
CA PRO A 139 -1.21 15.85 -10.30
C PRO A 139 -1.20 15.68 -8.77
N THR A 140 -1.72 14.57 -8.26
CA THR A 140 -1.89 14.33 -6.83
C THR A 140 -1.27 13.03 -6.33
N ARG A 141 -0.80 12.16 -7.23
CA ARG A 141 -0.36 10.80 -6.90
C ARG A 141 0.75 10.35 -7.84
N MET A 142 1.57 9.45 -7.33
CA MET A 142 2.53 8.69 -8.13
C MET A 142 2.38 7.21 -7.81
N ALA A 143 2.71 6.36 -8.78
CA ALA A 143 2.84 4.92 -8.58
C ALA A 143 4.15 4.45 -9.20
N LEU A 144 5.02 3.87 -8.36
CA LEU A 144 6.25 3.24 -8.79
C LEU A 144 6.02 1.74 -8.88
N ILE A 145 6.29 1.15 -10.04
CA ILE A 145 6.25 -0.30 -10.25
C ILE A 145 7.65 -0.75 -10.61
N GLU A 146 8.19 -1.68 -9.83
CA GLU A 146 9.52 -2.25 -10.05
C GLU A 146 9.43 -3.70 -10.48
N THR A 147 10.20 -4.06 -11.51
CA THR A 147 10.35 -5.45 -11.92
C THR A 147 11.51 -6.05 -11.14
N ARG A 148 11.23 -7.06 -10.31
CA ARG A 148 12.23 -7.71 -9.44
C ARG A 148 12.30 -9.20 -9.74
N THR A 149 13.47 -9.80 -9.52
CA THR A 149 13.69 -11.24 -9.64
C THR A 149 13.56 -11.98 -8.31
N ALA A 150 13.44 -11.25 -7.20
CA ALA A 150 13.28 -11.77 -5.85
C ALA A 150 12.34 -10.87 -5.04
N GLU A 151 11.69 -11.45 -4.02
CA GLU A 151 10.89 -10.71 -3.05
C GLU A 151 11.76 -9.67 -2.31
N PRO A 152 11.28 -8.44 -2.10
CA PRO A 152 12.05 -7.42 -1.40
C PRO A 152 12.16 -7.72 0.09
N SER A 153 13.27 -7.32 0.70
CA SER A 153 13.37 -7.30 2.17
C SER A 153 12.46 -6.22 2.76
N LEU A 154 12.21 -6.29 4.08
CA LEU A 154 11.46 -5.24 4.77
C LEU A 154 12.20 -3.89 4.69
N ASP A 155 13.52 -3.89 4.81
CA ASP A 155 14.34 -2.68 4.74
C ASP A 155 14.23 -2.02 3.36
N GLU A 156 14.29 -2.80 2.29
CA GLU A 156 14.08 -2.30 0.92
C GLU A 156 12.69 -1.69 0.76
N ALA A 157 11.65 -2.30 1.35
CA ALA A 157 10.29 -1.76 1.31
C ALA A 157 10.16 -0.46 2.12
N ILE A 158 10.84 -0.36 3.28
CA ILE A 158 10.89 0.86 4.10
C ILE A 158 11.49 2.01 3.29
N GLU A 159 12.63 1.78 2.63
CA GLU A 159 13.27 2.81 1.79
C GLU A 159 12.33 3.41 0.75
N ARG A 160 11.35 2.64 0.24
CA ARG A 160 10.41 3.12 -0.78
C ARG A 160 9.31 4.00 -0.25
N VAL A 161 8.98 3.90 1.04
CA VAL A 161 7.96 4.75 1.67
C VAL A 161 8.57 5.98 2.37
N MET A 162 9.87 5.96 2.67
CA MET A 162 10.58 7.07 3.32
C MET A 162 10.50 8.43 2.61
N PRO A 163 10.45 8.54 1.26
CA PRO A 163 10.23 9.82 0.58
C PRO A 163 8.91 10.51 0.99
N GLY A 164 7.93 9.73 1.45
CA GLY A 164 6.68 10.23 2.00
C GLY A 164 6.81 10.85 3.40
N VAL A 165 8.00 10.87 4.00
CA VAL A 165 8.31 11.39 5.34
C VAL A 165 7.26 10.98 6.38
N PRO A 166 7.03 9.67 6.59
CA PRO A 166 6.04 9.20 7.55
C PRO A 166 6.51 9.42 8.99
N ASP A 167 5.57 9.64 9.90
CA ASP A 167 5.78 9.68 11.34
C ASP A 167 5.76 8.27 11.96
N LEU A 168 5.13 7.31 11.27
CA LEU A 168 4.89 5.92 11.67
C LEU A 168 4.71 5.04 10.44
N ILE A 169 5.27 3.83 10.46
CA ILE A 169 5.09 2.81 9.40
C ILE A 169 4.26 1.64 9.95
N LEU A 170 3.13 1.33 9.30
CA LEU A 170 2.36 0.12 9.58
C LEU A 170 2.78 -0.98 8.61
N VAL A 171 3.06 -2.18 9.12
CA VAL A 171 3.49 -3.33 8.30
C VAL A 171 2.42 -4.42 8.33
N GLU A 172 1.88 -4.75 7.16
CA GLU A 172 1.00 -5.88 6.95
C GLU A 172 1.73 -6.94 6.12
N GLY A 173 2.23 -8.00 6.76
CA GLY A 173 3.06 -9.00 6.10
C GLY A 173 4.36 -9.22 6.84
N PHE A 174 5.43 -9.63 6.15
CA PHE A 174 6.75 -9.83 6.75
C PHE A 174 6.69 -10.59 8.08
N ARG A 175 5.97 -11.72 8.07
CA ARG A 175 5.56 -12.47 9.27
C ARG A 175 6.73 -12.77 10.20
N ASP A 176 7.86 -13.17 9.61
CA ASP A 176 9.05 -13.62 10.33
C ASP A 176 10.06 -12.48 10.56
N ALA A 177 9.72 -11.24 10.18
CA ALA A 177 10.56 -10.10 10.47
C ALA A 177 10.61 -9.86 12.00
N PRO A 178 11.80 -9.55 12.55
CA PRO A 178 12.01 -9.35 13.97
C PRO A 178 11.61 -7.94 14.40
N ILE A 179 10.34 -7.60 14.18
CA ILE A 179 9.76 -6.29 14.46
C ILE A 179 8.58 -6.43 15.41
N ASP A 180 8.32 -5.42 16.24
CA ASP A 180 7.16 -5.41 17.12
C ASP A 180 5.87 -5.57 16.32
N LYS A 181 5.01 -6.49 16.76
CA LYS A 181 3.79 -6.90 16.06
C LYS A 181 2.59 -6.91 17.01
N ILE A 182 1.45 -6.49 16.50
CA ILE A 182 0.14 -6.75 17.10
C ILE A 182 -0.41 -8.01 16.44
N GLU A 183 -0.69 -9.03 17.23
CA GLU A 183 -1.36 -10.23 16.75
C GLU A 183 -2.87 -9.98 16.65
N VAL A 184 -3.47 -10.23 15.49
CA VAL A 184 -4.93 -10.25 15.33
C VAL A 184 -5.40 -11.70 15.41
N TYR A 185 -6.10 -12.03 16.49
CA TYR A 185 -6.52 -13.39 16.81
C TYR A 185 -8.04 -13.52 16.93
N ARG A 186 -8.59 -14.59 16.35
CA ARG A 186 -10.00 -15.01 16.51
C ARG A 186 -10.06 -16.51 16.73
N ALA A 187 -10.97 -16.98 17.59
CA ALA A 187 -11.15 -18.41 17.85
C ALA A 187 -11.45 -19.23 16.58
N ALA A 188 -12.21 -18.63 15.64
CA ALA A 188 -12.59 -19.25 14.37
C ALA A 188 -11.40 -19.68 13.49
N MET A 189 -10.17 -19.22 13.80
CA MET A 189 -8.96 -19.61 13.10
C MET A 189 -8.55 -21.08 13.32
N GLY A 190 -9.06 -21.74 14.37
CA GLY A 190 -8.77 -23.15 14.66
C GLY A 190 -7.30 -23.47 14.88
N ARG A 191 -6.49 -22.46 15.25
CA ARG A 191 -5.05 -22.55 15.52
C ARG A 191 -4.70 -21.81 16.81
N PRO A 192 -3.65 -22.21 17.52
CA PRO A 192 -3.21 -21.50 18.72
C PRO A 192 -2.71 -20.09 18.36
N PRO A 193 -2.83 -19.12 19.29
CA PRO A 193 -2.21 -17.81 19.15
C PRO A 193 -0.69 -17.91 18.99
N ARG A 194 -0.12 -17.03 18.16
CA ARG A 194 1.29 -17.02 17.80
C ARG A 194 2.18 -16.35 18.84
N PHE A 195 1.64 -15.48 19.69
CA PHE A 195 2.43 -14.81 20.74
C PHE A 195 3.18 -15.79 21.66
N THR A 196 2.70 -17.03 21.75
CA THR A 196 3.35 -18.11 22.49
C THR A 196 4.71 -18.54 21.91
N ALA A 197 4.95 -18.26 20.62
CA ALA A 197 6.16 -18.68 19.90
C ALA A 197 6.90 -17.52 19.20
N ASP A 198 6.29 -16.35 19.07
CA ASP A 198 6.90 -15.16 18.45
C ASP A 198 7.12 -14.08 19.52
N PRO A 199 8.38 -13.86 19.96
CA PRO A 199 8.70 -12.92 21.03
C PRO A 199 8.52 -11.46 20.62
N HIS A 200 8.30 -11.20 19.33
CA HIS A 200 8.07 -9.85 18.83
C HIS A 200 6.60 -9.44 18.89
N ILE A 201 5.70 -10.30 19.36
CA ILE A 201 4.30 -9.92 19.59
C ILE A 201 4.20 -9.13 20.90
N VAL A 202 3.79 -7.86 20.78
CA VAL A 202 3.73 -6.91 21.89
C VAL A 202 2.31 -6.63 22.38
N ALA A 203 1.29 -7.07 21.63
CA ALA A 203 -0.11 -7.00 22.01
C ALA A 203 -0.96 -7.97 21.18
N ILE A 204 -2.15 -8.31 21.67
CA ILE A 204 -3.11 -9.17 20.98
C ILE A 204 -4.42 -8.41 20.79
N ALA A 205 -4.82 -8.18 19.55
CA ALA A 205 -6.13 -7.69 19.18
C ALA A 205 -7.09 -8.88 18.97
N THR A 206 -8.08 -9.02 19.84
CA THR A 206 -9.02 -10.15 19.80
C THR A 206 -10.43 -9.77 20.29
N ASP A 207 -11.42 -10.58 19.92
CA ASP A 207 -12.83 -10.44 20.29
C ASP A 207 -13.29 -11.50 21.31
N ILE A 208 -12.37 -12.32 21.80
CA ILE A 208 -12.64 -13.36 22.80
C ILE A 208 -11.84 -13.10 24.07
N GLU A 209 -12.31 -13.70 25.16
CA GLU A 209 -11.46 -13.87 26.33
C GLU A 209 -10.36 -14.90 26.01
N LEU A 210 -9.11 -14.45 26.17
CA LEU A 210 -7.90 -15.21 25.91
C LEU A 210 -6.90 -14.88 27.01
N ASP A 211 -6.24 -15.91 27.55
CA ASP A 211 -5.03 -15.72 28.36
C ASP A 211 -3.90 -15.27 27.44
N SER A 212 -3.47 -14.03 27.61
CA SER A 212 -2.45 -13.38 26.80
C SER A 212 -1.04 -13.52 27.37
N GLY A 213 -0.86 -14.29 28.45
CA GLY A 213 0.44 -14.44 29.11
C GLY A 213 1.01 -13.11 29.63
N GLY A 214 0.14 -12.15 29.96
CA GLY A 214 0.52 -10.81 30.42
C GLY A 214 0.64 -9.75 29.32
N LEU A 215 0.52 -10.12 28.04
CA LEU A 215 0.49 -9.14 26.94
C LEU A 215 -0.80 -8.30 26.97
N PRO A 216 -0.75 -7.02 26.58
CA PRO A 216 -1.94 -6.19 26.39
C PRO A 216 -2.94 -6.84 25.44
N ARG A 217 -4.19 -6.96 25.90
CA ARG A 217 -5.32 -7.40 25.09
C ARG A 217 -6.12 -6.19 24.61
N LEU A 218 -6.27 -6.06 23.31
CA LEU A 218 -6.96 -4.97 22.64
C LEU A 218 -8.26 -5.49 22.04
N ASP A 219 -9.35 -4.73 22.18
CA ASP A 219 -10.62 -5.10 21.56
C ASP A 219 -10.51 -4.92 20.04
N LEU A 220 -10.62 -6.04 19.32
CA LEU A 220 -10.53 -6.10 17.87
C LEU A 220 -11.59 -5.24 17.15
N ASN A 221 -12.71 -4.95 17.83
CA ASN A 221 -13.80 -4.15 17.27
C ASN A 221 -13.68 -2.65 17.63
N ARG A 222 -12.60 -2.25 18.30
CA ARG A 222 -12.33 -0.86 18.72
C ARG A 222 -10.99 -0.35 18.18
N PRO A 223 -10.90 -0.06 16.87
CA PRO A 223 -9.65 0.38 16.24
C PRO A 223 -9.01 1.60 16.91
N GLU A 224 -9.80 2.47 17.52
CA GLU A 224 -9.34 3.62 18.31
C GLU A 224 -8.47 3.23 19.51
N THR A 225 -8.78 2.11 20.16
CA THR A 225 -8.00 1.60 21.30
C THR A 225 -6.67 1.01 20.85
N VAL A 226 -6.67 0.35 19.68
CA VAL A 226 -5.47 -0.17 19.04
C VAL A 226 -4.57 0.98 18.59
N ALA A 227 -5.13 2.03 17.98
CA ALA A 227 -4.38 3.23 17.62
C ALA A 227 -3.77 3.92 18.85
N ALA A 228 -4.51 4.03 19.96
CA ALA A 228 -4.00 4.60 21.21
C ALA A 228 -2.86 3.76 21.81
N PHE A 229 -2.94 2.42 21.72
CA PHE A 229 -1.84 1.54 22.08
C PHE A 229 -0.60 1.81 21.22
N ILE A 230 -0.76 1.82 19.88
CA ILE A 230 0.36 2.05 18.94
C ILE A 230 1.04 3.38 19.23
N ARG A 231 0.28 4.45 19.43
CA ARG A 231 0.83 5.77 19.75
C ARG A 231 1.68 5.75 21.01
N ARG A 232 1.16 5.18 22.09
CA ARG A 232 1.92 5.04 23.34
C ARG A 232 3.17 4.18 23.16
N HIS A 233 3.04 3.03 22.49
CA HIS A 233 4.13 2.07 22.26
C HIS A 233 5.26 2.68 21.41
N CYS A 234 4.91 3.44 20.38
CA CYS A 234 5.85 4.06 19.45
C CYS A 234 6.29 5.48 19.84
N GLY A 235 5.83 6.01 20.99
CA GLY A 235 6.13 7.37 21.44
C GLY A 235 5.63 8.45 20.47
N ARG A 236 4.33 8.43 20.15
CA ARG A 236 3.61 9.34 19.23
C ARG A 236 2.31 9.86 19.85
#